data_AF-A0AAN8RPC3-F1
#
_entry.id   AF-A0AAN8RPC3-F1
#
_cell.length_a   1.000
_cell.length_b   1.000
_cell.length_c   1.000
_cell.angle_alpha   90.00
_cell.angle_beta   90.00
_cell.angle_gamma   90.00
#
_symmetry.space_group_name_H-M   'P 1'
#
loop_
_entity.id
_entity.type
_entity.pdbx_description
1 polymer ?
#
loop_
_entity_poly.entity_id
_entity_poly.type
_entity_poly.pdbx_seq_one_letter_code
_entity_poly.pdbx_strand_id
1 'polypeptide(L)'
;MIHRLQTPLGHLTFRPLFGRQIRAPRLNLPKLRVLPCDKLVLLQGYHCKTFEMSSSKKRSRKYDNEGWLWKGVDGRKAIGTVEYAALVPDSSLVSSASKSELLCTYDWQDKPTPTVLVPGHAPIWNHKPLPVTLPEDRGFYFVDQNAARLPEYSLEPIFHATASLNPSFRFDDVDVVVNRNTLRKLLDFCKGTYLDSFRVNLFMVKNTLFIERCAQTTTETVRENGGYGRTFEKSFTKTAGKSTGHHRVLRYPLGNLNCVVRFEVDACYQENQNIQPGDGGPSTGSLAAAIEGLNLNDPKEGDTKPSSLKIAKGSRLKSIFTAEEVTPQSMAAEIKTFTEKRGLRWHLKVPQLWFGRTPWLIAARHNNGTFDEINISHIKPEHFIDWEIQYQDSLRKMVAVIIKLRDIVEKNKGLHCIAIFEKKQRPKVITVYASSSPEREPLPKGLIEHFWAS
;
A
#
# COMPACT_ATOMS: atom_id res chain seq x y z
N MET A 1 -27.86 9.45 -55.57
CA MET A 1 -28.25 8.22 -54.85
C MET A 1 -27.46 8.15 -53.55
N ILE A 2 -28.06 8.67 -52.47
CA ILE A 2 -27.57 8.57 -51.09
C ILE A 2 -28.82 8.22 -50.29
N HIS A 3 -28.92 7.00 -49.78
CA HIS A 3 -30.05 6.59 -48.95
C HIS A 3 -29.82 7.05 -47.51
N ARG A 4 -30.55 8.11 -47.13
CA ARG A 4 -30.90 8.42 -45.74
C ARG A 4 -32.00 7.45 -45.30
N LEU A 5 -31.78 6.77 -44.17
CA LEU A 5 -32.85 6.14 -43.40
C LEU A 5 -33.06 6.96 -42.12
N GLN A 6 -34.28 7.47 -42.00
CA GLN A 6 -34.84 8.18 -40.85
C GLN A 6 -35.54 7.20 -39.90
N THR A 7 -35.72 7.68 -38.66
CA THR A 7 -36.77 7.44 -37.63
C THR A 7 -36.23 6.89 -36.30
N PRO A 8 -36.91 7.13 -35.16
CA PRO A 8 -37.40 8.44 -34.69
C PRO A 8 -37.09 8.71 -33.19
N LEU A 9 -37.03 10.00 -32.84
CA LEU A 9 -37.02 10.51 -31.46
C LEU A 9 -38.40 10.31 -30.81
N GLY A 10 -38.44 9.55 -29.71
CA GLY A 10 -39.60 9.45 -28.83
C GLY A 10 -39.62 10.60 -27.82
N HIS A 11 -40.47 11.59 -28.06
CA HIS A 11 -40.87 12.59 -27.07
C HIS A 11 -41.97 12.02 -26.17
N LEU A 12 -41.71 11.90 -24.86
CA LEU A 12 -42.75 11.71 -23.84
C LEU A 12 -42.85 12.98 -23.01
N THR A 13 -43.94 13.70 -23.25
CA THR A 13 -44.38 14.90 -22.54
C THR A 13 -44.92 14.54 -21.15
N PHE A 14 -44.39 15.13 -20.09
CA PHE A 14 -45.03 15.15 -18.77
C PHE A 14 -45.66 16.53 -18.53
N ARG A 15 -46.99 16.57 -18.36
CA ARG A 15 -47.74 17.74 -17.86
C ARG A 15 -47.64 17.79 -16.32
N PRO A 16 -47.57 18.99 -15.71
CA PRO A 16 -47.64 19.13 -14.25
C PRO A 16 -49.10 19.26 -13.80
N LEU A 17 -49.49 18.52 -12.76
CA LEU A 17 -50.75 18.73 -12.03
C LEU A 17 -50.44 19.37 -10.67
N PHE A 18 -51.08 20.51 -10.44
CA PHE A 18 -51.12 21.27 -9.19
C PHE A 18 -51.74 20.45 -8.05
N GLY A 19 -51.22 20.61 -6.82
CA GLY A 19 -51.85 20.02 -5.64
C GLY A 19 -51.17 20.30 -4.30
N ARG A 20 -51.49 21.46 -3.73
CA ARG A 20 -51.53 21.82 -2.29
C ARG A 20 -50.23 21.89 -1.47
N GLN A 21 -49.97 23.15 -1.14
CA GLN A 21 -49.08 23.71 -0.14
C GLN A 21 -49.62 23.46 1.29
N ILE A 22 -48.83 22.82 2.16
CA ILE A 22 -49.02 22.88 3.62
C ILE A 22 -47.74 23.45 4.21
N ARG A 23 -47.89 24.60 4.88
CA ARG A 23 -46.82 25.39 5.52
C ARG A 23 -46.39 24.70 6.82
N ALA A 24 -45.10 24.44 6.98
CA ALA A 24 -44.48 24.20 8.28
C ALA A 24 -44.22 25.54 8.98
N PRO A 25 -44.48 25.67 10.30
CA PRO A 25 -44.34 26.94 11.00
C PRO A 25 -42.86 27.30 11.24
N ARG A 26 -42.54 28.57 10.99
CA ARG A 26 -41.29 29.22 11.41
C ARG A 26 -41.32 29.39 12.93
N LEU A 27 -40.44 28.71 13.64
CA LEU A 27 -40.10 29.02 15.03
C LEU A 27 -38.82 29.86 15.05
N ASN A 28 -38.96 31.10 15.55
CA ASN A 28 -37.88 32.02 15.84
C ASN A 28 -36.94 31.39 16.89
N LEU A 29 -35.67 31.19 16.53
CA LEU A 29 -34.61 30.86 17.49
C LEU A 29 -34.07 32.16 18.11
N PRO A 30 -34.13 32.33 19.44
CA PRO A 30 -33.32 33.36 20.09
C PRO A 30 -31.85 32.93 20.14
N LYS A 31 -30.96 33.90 19.90
CA LYS A 31 -29.50 33.79 20.04
C LYS A 31 -29.16 33.30 21.45
N LEU A 32 -28.56 32.10 21.58
CA LEU A 32 -27.95 31.65 22.83
C LEU A 32 -26.45 31.94 22.83
N ARG A 33 -26.09 32.97 23.62
CA ARG A 33 -24.74 33.18 24.15
C ARG A 33 -24.40 32.04 25.09
N VAL A 34 -23.18 31.53 24.97
CA VAL A 34 -22.55 30.65 25.96
C VAL A 34 -21.97 31.53 27.07
N LEU A 35 -22.36 31.28 28.31
CA LEU A 35 -21.59 31.63 29.52
C LEU A 35 -21.66 30.46 30.52
N PRO A 36 -20.60 30.26 31.33
CA PRO A 36 -20.43 29.08 32.18
C PRO A 36 -20.94 29.30 33.61
N CYS A 37 -21.44 28.26 34.27
CA CYS A 37 -21.09 27.88 35.65
C CYS A 37 -22.06 26.82 36.23
N ASP A 38 -21.43 25.84 36.88
CA ASP A 38 -21.70 25.29 38.21
C ASP A 38 -23.12 24.87 38.68
N LYS A 39 -23.14 23.61 39.12
CA LYS A 39 -23.92 23.00 40.21
C LYS A 39 -25.41 23.34 40.32
N LEU A 40 -26.24 22.34 40.06
CA LEU A 40 -27.57 22.22 40.63
C LEU A 40 -27.72 20.85 41.31
N VAL A 41 -27.96 20.91 42.61
CA VAL A 41 -28.43 19.82 43.46
C VAL A 41 -29.94 19.75 43.33
N LEU A 42 -30.49 18.55 43.14
CA LEU A 42 -31.92 18.29 43.37
C LEU A 42 -32.07 16.90 44.00
N LEU A 43 -32.70 16.90 45.17
CA LEU A 43 -33.01 15.76 46.02
C LEU A 43 -34.38 15.15 45.65
N GLN A 44 -34.50 13.86 45.97
CA GLN A 44 -35.70 12.99 46.03
C GLN A 44 -36.34 12.63 44.67
N GLY A 45 -36.55 11.37 44.30
CA GLY A 45 -36.35 10.09 44.97
C GLY A 45 -37.40 9.12 44.46
N TYR A 46 -37.06 8.17 43.59
CA TYR A 46 -37.80 6.91 43.37
C TYR A 46 -36.83 5.85 42.85
N HIS A 47 -36.92 4.65 43.43
CA HIS A 47 -36.06 3.50 43.21
C HIS A 47 -35.89 3.13 41.72
N CYS A 48 -34.64 3.06 41.26
CA CYS A 48 -34.28 2.37 40.04
C CYS A 48 -33.14 1.39 40.36
N LYS A 49 -33.34 0.11 40.01
CA LYS A 49 -32.37 -0.98 40.17
C LYS A 49 -31.05 -0.59 39.50
N THR A 50 -29.96 -0.68 40.25
CA THR A 50 -28.59 -0.55 39.74
C THR A 50 -28.28 -1.73 38.82
N PHE A 51 -28.30 -1.49 37.51
CA PHE A 51 -27.45 -2.25 36.58
C PHE A 51 -26.13 -1.50 36.47
N GLU A 52 -25.05 -2.11 36.95
CA GLU A 52 -23.69 -1.64 36.68
C GLU A 52 -23.43 -1.73 35.16
N MET A 53 -23.58 -0.60 34.47
CA MET A 53 -22.95 -0.42 33.18
C MET A 53 -21.44 -0.38 33.40
N SER A 54 -20.80 -1.53 33.22
CA SER A 54 -19.35 -1.65 33.06
C SER A 54 -18.84 -0.52 32.17
N SER A 55 -17.99 0.32 32.76
CA SER A 55 -17.37 1.47 32.12
C SER A 55 -16.90 1.13 30.70
N SER A 56 -17.25 1.99 29.75
CA SER A 56 -16.64 2.02 28.43
C SER A 56 -15.13 2.23 28.61
N LYS A 57 -14.37 1.12 28.56
CA LYS A 57 -12.91 1.13 28.69
C LYS A 57 -12.33 2.04 27.61
N LYS A 58 -11.88 3.23 28.04
CA LYS A 58 -11.12 4.16 27.22
C LYS A 58 -9.93 3.40 26.64
N ARG A 59 -9.87 3.33 25.31
CA ARG A 59 -8.65 2.94 24.58
C ARG A 59 -7.48 3.72 25.17
N SER A 60 -6.49 3.01 25.69
CA SER A 60 -5.19 3.55 26.07
C SER A 60 -4.66 4.41 24.91
N ARG A 61 -4.67 5.74 25.07
CA ARG A 61 -3.96 6.66 24.18
C ARG A 61 -2.48 6.38 24.38
N LYS A 62 -1.88 5.60 23.48
CA LYS A 62 -0.42 5.55 23.31
C LYS A 62 0.03 7.00 23.17
N TYR A 63 0.85 7.49 24.11
CA TYR A 63 1.39 8.84 24.02
C TYR A 63 2.11 8.97 22.67
N ASP A 64 1.65 9.90 21.84
CA ASP A 64 2.22 10.27 20.54
C ASP A 64 3.56 10.96 20.79
N ASN A 65 4.57 10.21 21.24
CA ASN A 65 5.93 10.71 21.39
C ASN A 65 6.52 10.84 19.98
N GLU A 66 6.29 11.99 19.35
CA GLU A 66 6.78 12.34 18.00
C GLU A 66 8.30 12.58 17.97
N GLY A 67 9.01 12.44 19.11
CA GLY A 67 10.48 12.59 19.17
C GLY A 67 11.26 11.63 18.27
N TRP A 68 10.69 10.46 17.93
CA TRP A 68 11.31 9.53 16.98
C TRP A 68 11.49 10.13 15.57
N LEU A 69 10.63 11.09 15.17
CA LEU A 69 10.73 11.77 13.88
C LEU A 69 12.06 12.50 13.72
N TRP A 70 12.68 12.92 14.83
CA TRP A 70 13.87 13.75 14.86
C TRP A 70 15.19 12.97 15.01
N LYS A 71 15.15 11.64 15.09
CA LYS A 71 16.36 10.81 15.28
C LYS A 71 17.39 11.02 14.16
N GLY A 72 18.63 11.37 14.49
CA GLY A 72 19.70 11.53 13.48
C GLY A 72 19.54 12.73 12.53
N VAL A 73 18.71 13.71 12.89
CA VAL A 73 18.68 15.04 12.25
C VAL A 73 19.88 15.84 12.76
N ASP A 74 20.67 16.41 11.85
CA ASP A 74 21.80 17.27 12.19
C ASP A 74 21.37 18.73 12.37
N GLY A 75 21.82 19.36 13.46
CA GLY A 75 21.66 20.80 13.76
C GLY A 75 20.22 21.36 13.82
N ARG A 76 19.19 20.56 13.47
CA ARG A 76 17.78 20.96 13.29
C ARG A 76 17.57 22.18 12.40
N LYS A 77 18.55 22.53 11.57
CA LYS A 77 18.45 23.62 10.59
C LYS A 77 17.85 23.07 9.31
N ALA A 78 16.70 23.62 8.91
CA ALA A 78 16.06 23.23 7.66
C ALA A 78 16.98 23.59 6.47
N ILE A 79 17.17 22.63 5.56
CA ILE A 79 17.88 22.83 4.30
C ILE A 79 16.91 23.01 3.12
N GLY A 80 15.63 22.70 3.32
CA GLY A 80 14.56 22.95 2.35
C GLY A 80 13.18 22.69 2.95
N THR A 81 12.16 23.23 2.31
CA THR A 81 10.76 23.05 2.71
C THR A 81 9.88 22.82 1.49
N VAL A 82 8.79 22.08 1.70
CA VAL A 82 7.71 21.91 0.74
C VAL A 82 6.40 22.24 1.44
N GLU A 83 5.94 23.48 1.26
CA GLU A 83 4.71 23.98 1.87
C GLU A 83 3.49 23.58 1.06
N TYR A 84 2.49 22.99 1.73
CA TYR A 84 1.24 22.56 1.10
C TYR A 84 0.53 23.69 0.36
N ALA A 85 0.46 24.88 0.97
CA ALA A 85 -0.25 26.04 0.42
C ALA A 85 0.43 26.59 -0.85
N ALA A 86 1.72 26.32 -1.03
CA ALA A 86 2.50 26.75 -2.19
C ALA A 86 2.64 25.65 -3.27
N LEU A 87 1.99 24.50 -3.09
CA LEU A 87 2.06 23.40 -4.07
C LEU A 87 1.26 23.73 -5.33
N VAL A 88 1.98 23.84 -6.44
CA VAL A 88 1.41 23.87 -7.78
C VAL A 88 1.47 22.45 -8.36
N PRO A 89 0.37 21.93 -8.92
CA PRO A 89 0.35 20.64 -9.63
C PRO A 89 1.36 20.60 -10.79
N ASP A 90 2.12 19.51 -10.93
CA ASP A 90 2.97 19.27 -12.13
C ASP A 90 2.11 19.29 -13.40
N SER A 91 2.62 19.69 -14.57
CA SER A 91 1.83 19.75 -15.81
C SER A 91 1.35 18.38 -16.32
N SER A 92 2.06 17.30 -15.99
CA SER A 92 1.82 15.95 -16.48
C SER A 92 0.64 15.30 -15.77
N LEU A 93 -0.28 14.68 -16.52
CA LEU A 93 -1.34 13.86 -15.92
C LEU A 93 -0.76 12.57 -15.32
N VAL A 94 -1.33 12.15 -14.20
CA VAL A 94 -0.95 10.88 -13.56
C VAL A 94 -1.95 9.81 -13.94
N SER A 95 -1.52 8.74 -14.63
CA SER A 95 -2.43 7.66 -15.00
C SER A 95 -1.84 6.27 -14.79
N SER A 96 -2.70 5.31 -14.50
CA SER A 96 -2.40 3.87 -14.45
C SER A 96 -2.62 3.16 -15.79
N ALA A 97 -3.06 3.87 -16.84
CA ALA A 97 -3.27 3.29 -18.16
C ALA A 97 -1.97 2.77 -18.82
N SER A 98 -0.82 3.37 -18.48
CA SER A 98 0.48 2.87 -18.90
C SER A 98 0.77 1.51 -18.26
N LYS A 99 1.21 0.55 -19.08
CA LYS A 99 1.60 -0.78 -18.62
C LYS A 99 2.68 -0.66 -17.54
N SER A 100 2.48 -1.35 -16.41
CA SER A 100 3.51 -1.55 -15.40
C SER A 100 4.35 -2.78 -15.72
N GLU A 101 5.65 -2.70 -15.45
CA GLU A 101 6.61 -3.79 -15.56
C GLU A 101 6.88 -4.40 -14.18
N LEU A 102 6.89 -5.72 -14.07
CA LEU A 102 7.31 -6.41 -12.85
C LEU A 102 8.83 -6.58 -12.86
N LEU A 103 9.53 -5.82 -12.02
CA LEU A 103 11.00 -5.85 -11.94
C LEU A 103 11.53 -6.99 -11.08
N CYS A 104 10.84 -7.34 -10.01
CA CYS A 104 11.16 -8.51 -9.21
C CYS A 104 10.04 -8.82 -8.22
N THR A 105 10.12 -10.02 -7.66
CA THR A 105 9.27 -10.47 -6.56
C THR A 105 10.08 -11.35 -5.62
N TYR A 106 9.78 -11.29 -4.33
CA TYR A 106 10.52 -12.05 -3.31
C TYR A 106 9.72 -12.28 -2.04
N ASP A 107 10.07 -13.36 -1.34
CA ASP A 107 9.48 -13.77 -0.08
C ASP A 107 10.49 -13.77 1.05
N TRP A 108 10.20 -13.03 2.13
CA TRP A 108 10.99 -13.13 3.34
C TRP A 108 10.82 -14.49 4.02
N GLN A 109 11.94 -15.16 4.28
CA GLN A 109 11.95 -16.44 4.97
C GLN A 109 12.09 -16.26 6.49
N ASP A 110 11.43 -17.12 7.24
CA ASP A 110 11.61 -17.19 8.70
C ASP A 110 12.94 -17.86 9.07
N LYS A 111 14.04 -17.10 8.95
CA LYS A 111 15.41 -17.53 9.25
C LYS A 111 16.15 -16.47 10.08
N PRO A 112 17.12 -16.87 10.94
CA PRO A 112 17.95 -15.94 11.69
C PRO A 112 18.78 -15.01 10.80
N THR A 113 19.32 -15.54 9.69
CA THR A 113 19.97 -14.72 8.67
C THR A 113 18.89 -14.12 7.76
N PRO A 114 18.92 -12.80 7.48
CA PRO A 114 18.02 -12.18 6.50
C PRO A 114 18.11 -12.94 5.17
N THR A 115 17.01 -13.59 4.79
CA THR A 115 16.96 -14.47 3.63
C THR A 115 15.68 -14.23 2.85
N VAL A 116 15.79 -14.08 1.53
CA VAL A 116 14.66 -14.01 0.61
C VAL A 116 14.68 -15.17 -0.37
N LEU A 117 13.51 -15.68 -0.75
CA LEU A 117 13.32 -16.54 -1.93
C LEU A 117 12.97 -15.66 -3.13
N VAL A 118 13.52 -16.00 -4.29
CA VAL A 118 13.35 -15.26 -5.55
C VAL A 118 13.13 -16.26 -6.71
N PRO A 119 12.03 -16.20 -7.46
CA PRO A 119 10.86 -15.37 -7.18
C PRO A 119 10.18 -15.76 -5.87
N GLY A 120 9.48 -14.79 -5.28
CA GLY A 120 8.55 -15.04 -4.17
C GLY A 120 7.17 -15.42 -4.70
N HIS A 121 6.34 -16.02 -3.82
CA HIS A 121 4.97 -16.42 -4.16
C HIS A 121 3.99 -15.96 -3.09
N ALA A 122 3.04 -15.11 -3.49
CA ALA A 122 2.04 -14.63 -2.53
C ALA A 122 1.15 -15.80 -2.07
N PRO A 123 0.62 -15.76 -0.84
CA PRO A 123 -0.30 -16.78 -0.36
C PRO A 123 -1.49 -16.97 -1.31
N ILE A 124 -1.85 -18.21 -1.66
CA ILE A 124 -2.98 -18.47 -2.55
C ILE A 124 -4.27 -18.35 -1.76
N TRP A 125 -5.24 -17.59 -2.27
CA TRP A 125 -6.57 -17.50 -1.68
C TRP A 125 -7.21 -18.89 -1.56
N ASN A 126 -7.65 -19.23 -0.35
CA ASN A 126 -8.27 -20.49 -0.03
C ASN A 126 -9.61 -20.23 0.65
N HIS A 127 -10.67 -20.17 -0.16
CA HIS A 127 -12.03 -19.98 0.32
C HIS A 127 -12.41 -21.07 1.34
N LYS A 128 -13.11 -20.65 2.40
CA LYS A 128 -13.67 -21.54 3.43
C LYS A 128 -15.16 -21.23 3.61
N PRO A 129 -15.99 -22.24 3.96
CA PRO A 129 -17.39 -22.01 4.27
C PRO A 129 -17.58 -20.97 5.38
N LEU A 130 -18.65 -20.18 5.27
CA LEU A 130 -19.09 -19.20 6.25
C LEU A 130 -20.41 -19.66 6.90
N PRO A 131 -20.70 -19.25 8.15
CA PRO A 131 -19.86 -18.39 8.98
C PRO A 131 -18.65 -19.12 9.60
N VAL A 132 -17.60 -18.37 9.92
CA VAL A 132 -16.45 -18.89 10.69
C VAL A 132 -16.05 -17.91 11.79
N THR A 133 -15.80 -18.42 12.98
CA THR A 133 -15.28 -17.63 14.11
C THR A 133 -13.77 -17.82 14.23
N LEU A 134 -13.03 -16.72 14.17
CA LEU A 134 -11.58 -16.71 14.30
C LEU A 134 -11.16 -15.93 15.55
N PRO A 135 -10.04 -16.33 16.21
CA PRO A 135 -9.52 -15.58 17.34
C PRO A 135 -8.98 -14.21 16.92
N GLU A 136 -8.91 -13.28 17.88
CA GLU A 136 -8.21 -12.00 17.71
C GLU A 136 -6.74 -12.22 17.31
N ASP A 137 -6.20 -11.26 16.55
CA ASP A 137 -4.78 -11.16 16.23
C ASP A 137 -3.98 -11.13 17.54
N ARG A 138 -3.07 -12.10 17.72
CA ARG A 138 -2.15 -12.17 18.84
C ARG A 138 -0.76 -12.57 18.37
N GLY A 139 0.25 -11.95 18.97
CA GLY A 139 1.65 -12.27 18.75
C GLY A 139 2.47 -11.12 18.21
N PHE A 140 3.57 -11.48 17.54
CA PHE A 140 4.57 -10.56 17.02
C PHE A 140 4.35 -10.35 15.52
N TYR A 141 4.31 -9.08 15.10
CA TYR A 141 4.08 -8.69 13.72
C TYR A 141 5.07 -7.62 13.27
N PHE A 142 5.36 -7.61 11.97
CA PHE A 142 6.14 -6.56 11.36
C PHE A 142 5.25 -5.35 11.02
N VAL A 143 5.73 -4.15 11.35
CA VAL A 143 5.20 -2.86 10.86
C VAL A 143 5.93 -2.46 9.58
N ASP A 144 7.22 -2.74 9.52
CA ASP A 144 8.07 -2.66 8.33
C ASP A 144 9.06 -3.84 8.35
N GLN A 145 8.71 -4.92 7.65
CA GLN A 145 9.49 -6.17 7.67
C GLN A 145 10.89 -6.00 7.09
N ASN A 146 11.02 -5.17 6.05
CA ASN A 146 12.29 -4.96 5.37
C ASN A 146 13.24 -4.17 6.28
N ALA A 147 12.76 -3.08 6.90
CA ALA A 147 13.56 -2.33 7.87
C ALA A 147 13.82 -3.13 9.17
N ALA A 148 12.94 -4.05 9.56
CA ALA A 148 13.17 -4.93 10.71
C ALA A 148 14.31 -5.93 10.44
N ARG A 149 14.33 -6.54 9.25
CA ARG A 149 15.32 -7.58 8.90
C ARG A 149 16.63 -7.01 8.37
N LEU A 150 16.59 -5.85 7.70
CA LEU A 150 17.75 -5.12 7.17
C LEU A 150 17.63 -3.63 7.52
N PRO A 151 17.91 -3.23 8.77
CA PRO A 151 17.74 -1.84 9.22
C PRO A 151 18.69 -0.84 8.53
N GLU A 152 19.82 -1.32 8.02
CA GLU A 152 20.82 -0.49 7.35
C GLU A 152 20.47 -0.24 5.87
N TYR A 153 20.00 -1.28 5.18
CA TYR A 153 19.68 -1.25 3.75
C TYR A 153 18.30 -1.86 3.49
N SER A 154 17.25 -1.19 3.92
CA SER A 154 15.88 -1.73 3.86
C SER A 154 15.35 -1.92 2.43
N LEU A 155 15.99 -1.34 1.43
CA LEU A 155 15.65 -1.46 -0.01
C LEU A 155 16.52 -2.48 -0.74
N GLU A 156 17.58 -3.00 -0.11
CA GLU A 156 18.50 -4.00 -0.68
C GLU A 156 17.81 -5.24 -1.29
N PRO A 157 16.72 -5.80 -0.71
CA PRO A 157 16.04 -6.95 -1.31
C PRO A 157 15.54 -6.72 -2.74
N ILE A 158 15.20 -5.48 -3.10
CA ILE A 158 14.79 -5.12 -4.47
C ILE A 158 15.92 -5.48 -5.44
N PHE A 159 17.14 -5.10 -5.11
CA PHE A 159 18.31 -5.20 -5.99
C PHE A 159 18.82 -6.64 -6.10
N HIS A 160 18.86 -7.40 -5.01
CA HIS A 160 19.21 -8.83 -5.09
C HIS A 160 18.18 -9.62 -5.89
N ALA A 161 16.88 -9.34 -5.70
CA ALA A 161 15.83 -10.02 -6.44
C ALA A 161 15.81 -9.61 -7.92
N THR A 162 16.03 -8.33 -8.24
CA THR A 162 16.16 -7.85 -9.63
C THR A 162 17.38 -8.45 -10.32
N ALA A 163 18.53 -8.56 -9.67
CA ALA A 163 19.71 -9.19 -10.27
C ALA A 163 19.49 -10.67 -10.60
N SER A 164 18.58 -11.34 -9.89
CA SER A 164 18.25 -12.74 -10.13
C SER A 164 17.19 -12.91 -11.24
N LEU A 165 16.14 -12.09 -11.25
CA LEU A 165 15.02 -12.21 -12.19
C LEU A 165 15.21 -11.42 -13.49
N ASN A 166 15.91 -10.29 -13.42
CA ASN A 166 16.12 -9.34 -14.52
C ASN A 166 17.58 -8.85 -14.50
N PRO A 167 18.56 -9.74 -14.76
CA PRO A 167 19.99 -9.44 -14.59
C PRO A 167 20.53 -8.32 -15.49
N SER A 168 19.86 -8.05 -16.62
CA SER A 168 20.21 -6.96 -17.54
C SER A 168 19.61 -5.61 -17.14
N PHE A 169 18.70 -5.58 -16.16
CA PHE A 169 18.02 -4.36 -15.77
C PHE A 169 18.98 -3.36 -15.13
N ARG A 170 18.83 -2.09 -15.52
CA ARG A 170 19.61 -0.95 -15.04
C ARG A 170 18.69 0.04 -14.34
N PHE A 171 19.18 0.70 -13.31
CA PHE A 171 18.44 1.75 -12.62
C PHE A 171 18.79 3.17 -13.12
N ASP A 172 19.63 3.27 -14.15
CA ASP A 172 20.07 4.54 -14.75
C ASP A 172 18.90 5.42 -15.24
N ASP A 173 17.80 4.81 -15.70
CA ASP A 173 16.61 5.50 -16.18
C ASP A 173 15.52 5.69 -15.11
N VAL A 174 15.77 5.30 -13.86
CA VAL A 174 14.80 5.36 -12.76
C VAL A 174 14.96 6.68 -12.01
N ASP A 175 13.87 7.44 -11.91
CA ASP A 175 13.87 8.70 -11.18
C ASP A 175 13.71 8.48 -9.67
N VAL A 176 12.91 7.49 -9.27
CA VAL A 176 12.51 7.30 -7.87
C VAL A 176 12.39 5.83 -7.50
N VAL A 177 13.02 5.43 -6.39
CA VAL A 177 12.78 4.15 -5.71
C VAL A 177 12.06 4.40 -4.39
N VAL A 178 10.87 3.81 -4.22
CA VAL A 178 10.00 4.11 -3.07
C VAL A 178 9.12 2.93 -2.68
N ASN A 179 8.58 2.97 -1.47
CA ASN A 179 7.53 2.05 -1.02
C ASN A 179 6.15 2.67 -1.23
N ARG A 180 5.18 1.87 -1.68
CA ARG A 180 3.77 2.23 -1.80
C ARG A 180 3.17 2.92 -0.57
N ASN A 181 3.53 2.52 0.66
CA ASN A 181 3.04 3.19 1.87
C ASN A 181 3.53 4.64 1.99
N THR A 182 4.75 4.92 1.53
CA THR A 182 5.29 6.28 1.49
C THR A 182 4.53 7.13 0.46
N LEU A 183 4.26 6.59 -0.73
CA LEU A 183 3.43 7.28 -1.73
C LEU A 183 2.04 7.62 -1.19
N ARG A 184 1.41 6.71 -0.43
CA ARG A 184 0.14 7.00 0.23
C ARG A 184 0.22 8.17 1.21
N LYS A 185 1.28 8.25 2.01
CA LYS A 185 1.49 9.38 2.95
C LYS A 185 1.72 10.70 2.22
N LEU A 186 2.48 10.70 1.12
CA LEU A 186 2.68 11.88 0.28
C LEU A 186 1.37 12.32 -0.39
N LEU A 187 0.57 11.38 -0.90
CA LEU A 187 -0.75 11.68 -1.45
C LEU A 187 -1.70 12.26 -0.39
N ASP A 188 -1.72 11.70 0.82
CA ASP A 188 -2.53 12.22 1.92
C ASP A 188 -2.11 13.64 2.34
N PHE A 189 -0.80 13.96 2.29
CA PHE A 189 -0.31 15.33 2.42
C PHE A 189 -0.86 16.24 1.31
N CYS A 190 -0.79 15.82 0.05
CA CYS A 190 -1.26 16.59 -1.11
C CYS A 190 -2.79 16.75 -1.18
N LYS A 191 -3.55 15.85 -0.56
CA LYS A 191 -5.02 15.96 -0.40
C LYS A 191 -5.45 16.86 0.76
N GLY A 192 -4.51 17.25 1.61
CA GLY A 192 -4.83 17.92 2.87
C GLY A 192 -5.44 17.00 3.94
N THR A 193 -5.37 15.67 3.75
CA THR A 193 -5.91 14.67 4.68
C THR A 193 -4.80 14.16 5.61
N TYR A 194 -4.34 15.03 6.51
CA TYR A 194 -3.16 14.82 7.36
C TYR A 194 -3.42 13.89 8.58
N LEU A 195 -3.60 12.60 8.34
CA LEU A 195 -3.92 11.64 9.41
C LEU A 195 -2.78 11.48 10.42
N ASP A 196 -1.54 11.35 9.93
CA ASP A 196 -0.37 11.03 10.73
C ASP A 196 0.83 11.91 10.37
N SER A 197 1.68 12.17 11.37
CA SER A 197 3.02 12.67 11.13
C SER A 197 3.87 11.58 10.49
N PHE A 198 4.83 11.96 9.66
CA PHE A 198 5.71 11.00 9.03
C PHE A 198 7.12 11.52 8.86
N ARG A 199 8.04 10.57 8.72
CA ARG A 199 9.43 10.77 8.37
C ARG A 199 9.79 9.84 7.22
N VAL A 200 10.62 10.31 6.31
CA VAL A 200 11.34 9.50 5.33
C VAL A 200 12.80 9.90 5.31
N ASN A 201 13.69 8.94 5.05
CA ASN A 201 15.07 9.25 4.70
C ASN A 201 15.15 9.39 3.18
N LEU A 202 15.96 10.33 2.71
CA LEU A 202 16.16 10.64 1.31
C LEU A 202 17.62 10.45 0.96
N PHE A 203 17.89 9.75 -0.13
CA PHE A 203 19.23 9.53 -0.66
C PHE A 203 19.24 9.74 -2.16
N MET A 204 20.37 10.18 -2.71
CA MET A 204 20.60 10.15 -4.15
C MET A 204 21.64 9.08 -4.48
N VAL A 205 21.31 8.26 -5.47
CA VAL A 205 22.29 7.40 -6.15
C VAL A 205 22.29 7.82 -7.61
N LYS A 206 23.39 8.45 -8.05
CA LYS A 206 23.47 9.11 -9.36
C LYS A 206 22.27 10.05 -9.55
N ASN A 207 21.36 9.73 -10.47
CA ASN A 207 20.18 10.51 -10.80
C ASN A 207 18.88 9.99 -10.13
N THR A 208 18.96 8.93 -9.33
CA THR A 208 17.80 8.26 -8.74
C THR A 208 17.59 8.68 -7.29
N LEU A 209 16.40 9.19 -6.96
CA LEU A 209 15.99 9.49 -5.59
C LEU A 209 15.48 8.23 -4.89
N PHE A 210 16.05 7.90 -3.74
CA PHE A 210 15.57 6.87 -2.83
C PHE A 210 14.76 7.51 -1.72
N ILE A 211 13.50 7.10 -1.57
CA ILE A 211 12.64 7.54 -0.47
C ILE A 211 12.39 6.36 0.47
N GLU A 212 13.27 6.24 1.47
CA GLU A 212 13.22 5.16 2.46
C GLU A 212 12.16 5.44 3.52
N ARG A 213 11.26 4.47 3.71
CA ARG A 213 10.22 4.51 4.74
C ARG A 213 10.85 4.48 6.13
N CYS A 214 10.42 5.39 7.00
CA CYS A 214 10.68 5.31 8.44
C CYS A 214 9.41 5.01 9.22
N ALA A 215 9.54 4.22 10.27
CA ALA A 215 8.49 3.96 11.26
C ALA A 215 9.08 4.09 12.67
N GLN A 216 8.25 4.48 13.65
CA GLN A 216 8.68 4.59 15.04
C GLN A 216 9.24 3.26 15.57
N THR A 217 8.54 2.18 15.23
CA THR A 217 8.99 0.80 15.45
C THR A 217 8.84 0.03 14.15
N THR A 218 9.73 -0.91 13.90
CA THR A 218 9.67 -1.82 12.75
C THR A 218 8.80 -3.04 13.03
N THR A 219 8.46 -3.28 14.30
CA THR A 219 7.69 -4.42 14.80
C THR A 219 6.66 -3.96 15.82
N GLU A 220 5.63 -4.78 16.04
CA GLU A 220 4.65 -4.60 17.11
C GLU A 220 4.29 -5.94 17.76
N THR A 221 3.93 -5.90 19.03
CA THR A 221 3.41 -7.06 19.76
C THR A 221 1.96 -6.78 20.15
N VAL A 222 1.05 -7.61 19.67
CA VAL A 222 -0.36 -7.57 20.03
C VAL A 222 -0.60 -8.64 21.08
N ARG A 223 -0.87 -8.21 22.33
CA ARG A 223 -1.14 -9.10 23.45
C ARG A 223 -2.65 -9.28 23.69
N GLU A 224 -3.38 -8.18 23.68
CA GLU A 224 -4.83 -8.11 23.94
C GLU A 224 -5.48 -7.06 23.04
N ASN A 225 -6.79 -7.20 22.80
CA ASN A 225 -7.60 -6.30 21.95
C ASN A 225 -7.06 -6.23 20.51
N GLY A 226 -6.74 -7.40 19.96
CA GLY A 226 -6.27 -7.53 18.58
C GLY A 226 -7.37 -7.19 17.58
N GLY A 227 -6.96 -6.89 16.35
CA GLY A 227 -7.87 -6.95 15.20
C GLY A 227 -8.20 -8.40 14.87
N TYR A 228 -8.77 -8.62 13.68
CA TYR A 228 -9.00 -9.97 13.16
C TYR A 228 -8.39 -10.15 11.75
N GLY A 229 -7.66 -9.14 11.26
CA GLY A 229 -7.21 -9.09 9.87
C GLY A 229 -6.15 -10.15 9.58
N ARG A 230 -5.15 -10.25 10.45
CA ARG A 230 -4.00 -11.15 10.22
C ARG A 230 -4.39 -12.60 10.43
N THR A 231 -5.20 -12.89 11.44
CA THR A 231 -5.76 -14.23 11.65
C THR A 231 -6.66 -14.63 10.48
N PHE A 232 -7.47 -13.70 9.95
CA PHE A 232 -8.27 -13.95 8.75
C PHE A 232 -7.40 -14.27 7.53
N GLU A 233 -6.41 -13.42 7.23
CA GLU A 233 -5.45 -13.65 6.13
C GLU A 233 -4.79 -15.04 6.25
N LYS A 234 -4.25 -15.39 7.42
CA LYS A 234 -3.65 -16.71 7.67
C LYS A 234 -4.64 -17.88 7.52
N SER A 235 -5.89 -17.68 7.90
CA SER A 235 -6.90 -18.74 7.82
C SER A 235 -7.40 -18.94 6.39
N PHE A 236 -7.53 -17.87 5.60
CA PHE A 236 -8.12 -17.90 4.27
C PHE A 236 -7.09 -17.90 3.14
N THR A 237 -5.82 -18.13 3.45
CA THR A 237 -4.77 -18.28 2.44
C THR A 237 -3.92 -19.52 2.70
N LYS A 238 -3.30 -20.04 1.64
CA LYS A 238 -2.31 -21.12 1.70
C LYS A 238 -0.97 -20.59 1.22
N THR A 239 0.00 -20.53 2.12
CA THR A 239 1.36 -20.08 1.83
C THR A 239 2.22 -21.28 1.44
N ALA A 240 3.02 -21.16 0.39
CA ALA A 240 4.06 -22.13 0.08
C ALA A 240 5.24 -21.95 1.05
N GLY A 241 5.72 -23.04 1.65
CA GLY A 241 6.90 -23.04 2.51
C GLY A 241 6.76 -22.19 3.78
N LYS A 242 7.82 -21.45 4.13
CA LYS A 242 7.94 -20.64 5.37
C LYS A 242 8.00 -19.13 5.08
N SER A 243 7.26 -18.66 4.08
CA SER A 243 7.16 -17.24 3.75
C SER A 243 6.50 -16.45 4.89
N THR A 244 7.07 -15.30 5.21
CA THR A 244 6.60 -14.39 6.28
C THR A 244 6.13 -13.04 5.73
N GLY A 245 6.14 -12.87 4.42
CA GLY A 245 5.72 -11.64 3.74
C GLY A 245 6.19 -11.63 2.29
N HIS A 246 5.24 -11.56 1.37
CA HIS A 246 5.49 -11.54 -0.06
C HIS A 246 5.53 -10.10 -0.58
N HIS A 247 6.56 -9.79 -1.36
CA HIS A 247 6.76 -8.46 -1.92
C HIS A 247 6.88 -8.51 -3.43
N ARG A 248 6.34 -7.47 -4.07
CA ARG A 248 6.54 -7.19 -5.49
C ARG A 248 7.12 -5.80 -5.67
N VAL A 249 7.83 -5.65 -6.77
CA VAL A 249 8.43 -4.40 -7.19
C VAL A 249 8.00 -4.14 -8.63
N LEU A 250 7.21 -3.09 -8.81
CA LEU A 250 6.78 -2.67 -10.14
C LEU A 250 7.53 -1.41 -10.57
N ARG A 251 7.81 -1.31 -11.87
CA ARG A 251 8.20 -0.08 -12.53
C ARG A 251 7.02 0.47 -13.32
N TYR A 252 6.71 1.75 -13.14
CA TYR A 252 5.69 2.44 -13.91
C TYR A 252 5.86 3.97 -13.83
N PRO A 253 5.32 4.72 -14.80
CA PRO A 253 5.30 6.18 -14.74
C PRO A 253 4.33 6.68 -13.67
N LEU A 254 4.74 7.71 -12.93
CA LEU A 254 3.92 8.52 -12.04
C LEU A 254 4.01 9.98 -12.52
N GLY A 255 3.12 10.36 -13.42
CA GLY A 255 3.28 11.59 -14.19
C GLY A 255 4.49 11.46 -15.11
N ASN A 256 5.42 12.41 -15.03
CA ASN A 256 6.68 12.41 -15.75
C ASN A 256 7.82 11.63 -15.05
N LEU A 257 7.58 11.03 -13.87
CA LEU A 257 8.60 10.31 -13.12
C LEU A 257 8.55 8.81 -13.39
N ASN A 258 9.66 8.20 -13.79
CA ASN A 258 9.80 6.74 -13.84
C ASN A 258 10.03 6.18 -12.42
N CYS A 259 9.00 5.57 -11.84
CA CYS A 259 9.03 5.10 -10.46
C CYS A 259 9.22 3.59 -10.37
N VAL A 260 10.10 3.16 -9.45
CA VAL A 260 10.18 1.79 -8.95
C VAL A 260 9.52 1.72 -7.57
N VAL A 261 8.45 0.95 -7.47
CA VAL A 261 7.57 0.91 -6.30
C VAL A 261 7.48 -0.49 -5.72
N ARG A 262 7.96 -0.64 -4.48
CA ARG A 262 7.79 -1.87 -3.69
C ARG A 262 6.48 -1.86 -2.91
N PHE A 263 5.80 -2.99 -2.88
CA PHE A 263 4.64 -3.22 -2.01
C PHE A 263 4.54 -4.69 -1.59
N GLU A 264 3.89 -4.91 -0.46
CA GLU A 264 3.44 -6.22 0.00
C GLU A 264 2.14 -6.62 -0.72
N VAL A 265 1.96 -7.90 -1.00
CA VAL A 265 0.72 -8.49 -1.53
C VAL A 265 0.21 -9.53 -0.55
N ASP A 266 -1.07 -9.44 -0.20
CA ASP A 266 -1.67 -10.29 0.84
C ASP A 266 -2.00 -11.68 0.30
N ALA A 267 -2.44 -11.76 -0.96
CA ALA A 267 -2.77 -13.04 -1.59
C ALA A 267 -2.68 -13.02 -3.13
N CYS A 268 -2.73 -14.20 -3.72
CA CYS A 268 -3.07 -14.41 -5.12
C CYS A 268 -4.50 -14.96 -5.24
N TYR A 269 -5.26 -14.39 -6.16
CA TYR A 269 -6.61 -14.84 -6.51
C TYR A 269 -6.73 -15.02 -8.02
N GLN A 270 -7.32 -16.13 -8.42
CA GLN A 270 -7.73 -16.37 -9.79
C GLN A 270 -9.22 -16.68 -9.76
N GLU A 271 -9.97 -16.06 -10.67
CA GLU A 271 -11.36 -16.39 -10.87
C GLU A 271 -11.40 -17.80 -11.48
N ASN A 272 -11.85 -18.78 -10.69
CA ASN A 272 -12.13 -20.11 -11.21
C ASN A 272 -13.27 -19.98 -12.22
N GLN A 273 -12.96 -20.06 -13.53
CA GLN A 273 -14.00 -20.26 -14.52
C GLN A 273 -14.60 -21.66 -14.26
N ASN A 274 -15.85 -21.68 -13.80
CA ASN A 274 -16.70 -22.84 -13.49
C ASN A 274 -16.40 -23.61 -12.19
N ILE A 275 -17.10 -23.20 -11.11
CA ILE A 275 -17.77 -24.18 -10.26
C ILE A 275 -19.26 -23.83 -10.27
N GLN A 276 -19.96 -24.29 -11.32
CA GLN A 276 -21.37 -24.60 -11.14
C GLN A 276 -21.44 -25.91 -10.36
N PRO A 277 -22.23 -26.01 -9.29
CA PRO A 277 -22.51 -27.30 -8.67
C PRO A 277 -23.53 -28.03 -9.56
N GLY A 278 -23.08 -28.98 -10.37
CA GLY A 278 -23.98 -29.79 -11.21
C GLY A 278 -23.25 -30.74 -12.16
N ASP A 279 -23.39 -32.03 -11.85
CA ASP A 279 -23.11 -33.24 -12.63
C ASP A 279 -21.69 -33.61 -13.06
N GLY A 280 -21.33 -34.84 -12.68
CA GLY A 280 -20.03 -35.46 -12.86
C GLY A 280 -19.75 -35.90 -14.29
N GLY A 281 -18.49 -35.73 -14.68
CA GLY A 281 -17.86 -36.38 -15.81
C GLY A 281 -16.38 -35.98 -15.85
N PRO A 282 -15.42 -36.93 -15.95
CA PRO A 282 -14.01 -36.58 -16.00
C PRO A 282 -13.70 -35.92 -17.35
N SER A 283 -13.40 -34.62 -17.35
CA SER A 283 -12.93 -33.92 -18.55
C SER A 283 -11.46 -34.29 -18.81
N THR A 284 -11.26 -35.35 -19.58
CA THR A 284 -9.95 -35.85 -20.04
C THR A 284 -9.25 -34.93 -21.05
N GLY A 285 -9.82 -33.77 -21.38
CA GLY A 285 -9.28 -32.83 -22.37
C GLY A 285 -8.11 -31.96 -21.90
N SER A 286 -7.90 -31.80 -20.58
CA SER A 286 -6.83 -30.93 -20.07
C SER A 286 -5.45 -31.61 -19.98
N LEU A 287 -5.41 -32.96 -19.93
CA LEU A 287 -4.15 -33.70 -19.82
C LEU A 287 -3.50 -33.94 -21.18
N ALA A 288 -4.29 -34.11 -22.25
CA ALA A 288 -3.79 -34.30 -23.60
C ALA A 288 -3.02 -33.06 -24.12
N ALA A 289 -3.54 -31.85 -23.84
CA ALA A 289 -2.87 -30.60 -24.17
C ALA A 289 -1.58 -30.36 -23.37
N ALA A 290 -1.48 -30.92 -22.16
CA ALA A 290 -0.27 -30.86 -21.34
C ALA A 290 0.81 -31.87 -21.78
N ILE A 291 0.42 -32.95 -22.48
CA ILE A 291 1.34 -33.97 -22.98
C ILE A 291 1.90 -33.59 -24.37
N GLU A 292 1.13 -32.91 -25.22
CA GLU A 292 1.62 -32.40 -26.52
C GLU A 292 2.74 -31.34 -26.42
N GLY A 293 2.90 -30.70 -25.25
CA GLY A 293 3.98 -29.76 -24.97
C GLY A 293 5.30 -30.40 -24.50
N LEU A 294 5.32 -31.70 -24.21
CA LEU A 294 6.52 -32.41 -23.76
C LEU A 294 7.33 -32.93 -24.95
N ASN A 295 7.89 -32.01 -25.74
CA ASN A 295 8.94 -32.33 -26.69
C ASN A 295 10.26 -32.46 -25.92
N LEU A 296 10.57 -33.68 -25.48
CA LEU A 296 11.85 -34.05 -24.85
C LEU A 296 12.94 -34.13 -25.94
N ASN A 297 13.44 -32.97 -26.35
CA ASN A 297 14.76 -32.88 -26.95
C ASN A 297 15.73 -32.42 -25.85
N ASP A 298 16.62 -33.32 -25.45
CA ASP A 298 17.70 -33.07 -24.50
C ASP A 298 18.47 -31.79 -24.88
N PRO A 299 18.51 -30.76 -24.02
CA PRO A 299 19.51 -29.72 -24.14
C PRO A 299 20.83 -30.31 -23.65
N LYS A 300 21.81 -30.40 -24.56
CA LYS A 300 23.21 -30.56 -24.20
C LYS A 300 23.55 -29.56 -23.10
N GLU A 301 24.18 -30.05 -22.03
CA GLU A 301 24.76 -29.25 -20.95
C GLU A 301 25.59 -28.08 -21.53
N GLY A 302 24.98 -26.90 -21.53
CA GLY A 302 25.67 -25.63 -21.67
C GLY A 302 25.69 -24.99 -20.28
N ASP A 303 26.90 -24.82 -19.75
CA ASP A 303 27.19 -24.11 -18.49
C ASP A 303 26.53 -22.71 -18.45
N THR A 304 25.34 -22.60 -17.88
CA THR A 304 24.81 -21.33 -17.35
C THR A 304 24.55 -21.49 -15.86
N LYS A 305 25.63 -21.49 -15.09
CA LYS A 305 25.55 -21.23 -13.64
C LYS A 305 24.81 -19.89 -13.45
N PRO A 306 23.75 -19.82 -12.63
CA PRO A 306 23.16 -18.54 -12.26
C PRO A 306 24.27 -17.69 -11.64
N SER A 307 24.48 -16.49 -12.16
CA SER A 307 25.47 -15.56 -11.64
C SER A 307 25.03 -15.16 -10.24
N SER A 308 25.45 -15.93 -9.23
CA SER A 308 25.43 -15.46 -7.86
C SER A 308 26.23 -14.16 -7.88
N LEU A 309 25.56 -13.01 -7.71
CA LEU A 309 26.23 -11.77 -7.36
C LEU A 309 27.23 -12.14 -6.27
N LYS A 310 28.54 -12.04 -6.57
CA LYS A 310 29.57 -12.21 -5.55
C LYS A 310 29.20 -11.23 -4.46
N ILE A 311 28.73 -11.77 -3.33
CA ILE A 311 28.05 -11.06 -2.23
C ILE A 311 28.64 -9.66 -2.16
N ALA A 312 27.85 -8.64 -2.53
CA ALA A 312 28.30 -7.26 -2.50
C ALA A 312 28.94 -7.04 -1.13
N LYS A 313 30.23 -6.67 -1.08
CA LYS A 313 30.95 -6.51 0.19
C LYS A 313 30.09 -5.63 1.12
N GLY A 314 29.71 -6.17 2.29
CA GLY A 314 28.83 -5.49 3.25
C GLY A 314 27.37 -5.96 3.29
N SER A 315 26.90 -6.74 2.31
CA SER A 315 25.55 -7.31 2.33
C SER A 315 25.41 -8.43 3.37
N ARG A 316 24.35 -8.37 4.19
CA ARG A 316 23.94 -9.47 5.08
C ARG A 316 22.78 -10.29 4.52
N LEU A 317 22.25 -9.91 3.36
CA LEU A 317 21.10 -10.55 2.74
C LEU A 317 21.54 -11.79 1.97
N LYS A 318 20.88 -12.92 2.23
CA LYS A 318 20.95 -14.11 1.39
C LYS A 318 19.76 -14.13 0.43
N SER A 319 20.02 -14.21 -0.86
CA SER A 319 19.02 -14.50 -1.88
C SER A 319 19.12 -15.95 -2.29
N ILE A 320 18.00 -16.67 -2.33
CA ILE A 320 17.91 -18.04 -2.83
C ILE A 320 17.04 -18.01 -4.06
N PHE A 321 17.63 -18.31 -5.21
CA PHE A 321 16.89 -18.42 -6.45
C PHE A 321 16.16 -19.76 -6.53
N THR A 322 14.87 -19.72 -6.83
CA THR A 322 14.05 -20.89 -7.17
C THR A 322 13.77 -20.82 -8.67
N ALA A 323 13.85 -21.95 -9.38
CA ALA A 323 13.52 -22.01 -10.81
C ALA A 323 12.00 -22.02 -11.06
N GLU A 324 11.24 -21.32 -10.21
CA GLU A 324 9.77 -21.30 -10.22
C GLU A 324 9.25 -20.17 -11.12
N GLU A 325 8.04 -20.34 -11.65
CA GLU A 325 7.43 -19.35 -12.52
C GLU A 325 6.85 -18.17 -11.73
N VAL A 326 7.10 -16.95 -12.22
CA VAL A 326 6.61 -15.72 -11.58
C VAL A 326 5.09 -15.61 -11.72
N THR A 327 4.37 -15.54 -10.61
CA THR A 327 2.91 -15.39 -10.64
C THR A 327 2.49 -14.05 -11.28
N PRO A 328 1.54 -14.03 -12.24
CA PRO A 328 1.11 -12.80 -12.92
C PRO A 328 0.61 -11.69 -11.98
N GLN A 329 0.84 -10.42 -12.36
CA GLN A 329 0.33 -9.26 -11.62
C GLN A 329 -1.20 -9.19 -11.59
N SER A 330 -1.87 -9.73 -12.61
CA SER A 330 -3.33 -9.83 -12.69
C SER A 330 -3.97 -10.68 -11.57
N MET A 331 -3.18 -11.49 -10.87
CA MET A 331 -3.65 -12.32 -9.76
C MET A 331 -3.44 -11.68 -8.39
N ALA A 332 -2.75 -10.55 -8.29
CA ALA A 332 -2.47 -9.92 -7.00
C ALA A 332 -3.76 -9.46 -6.30
N ALA A 333 -3.90 -9.81 -5.03
CA ALA A 333 -5.05 -9.50 -4.22
C ALA A 333 -4.65 -8.84 -2.90
N GLU A 334 -5.48 -7.89 -2.48
CA GLU A 334 -5.44 -7.26 -1.17
C GLU A 334 -6.58 -7.81 -0.31
N ILE A 335 -6.31 -8.14 0.95
CA ILE A 335 -7.31 -8.64 1.90
C ILE A 335 -7.64 -7.56 2.91
N LYS A 336 -8.93 -7.31 3.17
CA LYS A 336 -9.37 -6.37 4.20
C LYS A 336 -10.51 -6.94 5.01
N THR A 337 -10.45 -6.72 6.33
CA THR A 337 -11.55 -7.05 7.24
C THR A 337 -12.22 -5.77 7.73
N PHE A 338 -13.53 -5.83 7.95
CA PHE A 338 -14.31 -4.71 8.47
C PHE A 338 -15.52 -5.18 9.29
N THR A 339 -16.02 -4.30 10.13
CA THR A 339 -17.26 -4.51 10.89
C THR A 339 -18.43 -3.81 10.20
N GLU A 340 -19.65 -4.32 10.34
CA GLU A 340 -20.91 -3.68 9.89
C GLU A 340 -20.91 -2.16 10.18
N LYS A 341 -20.68 -1.80 11.46
CA LYS A 341 -20.66 -0.41 11.93
C LYS A 341 -19.70 0.52 11.18
N ARG A 342 -18.57 -0.01 10.69
CA ARG A 342 -17.56 0.77 9.97
C ARG A 342 -17.76 0.76 8.46
N GLY A 343 -18.42 -0.27 7.94
CA GLY A 343 -18.54 -0.56 6.52
C GLY A 343 -17.18 -0.74 5.82
N LEU A 344 -17.23 -1.12 4.55
CA LEU A 344 -16.05 -1.11 3.69
C LEU A 344 -15.83 0.32 3.16
N ARG A 345 -14.81 1.00 3.68
CA ARG A 345 -14.45 2.35 3.25
C ARG A 345 -13.65 2.34 1.95
N TRP A 346 -14.31 2.04 0.83
CA TRP A 346 -13.74 1.92 -0.52
C TRP A 346 -12.73 3.02 -0.87
N HIS A 347 -13.12 4.29 -0.73
CA HIS A 347 -12.26 5.46 -1.04
C HIS A 347 -10.91 5.48 -0.28
N LEU A 348 -10.81 4.84 0.89
CA LEU A 348 -9.55 4.73 1.64
C LEU A 348 -8.66 3.58 1.18
N LYS A 349 -9.20 2.64 0.40
CA LYS A 349 -8.49 1.44 -0.07
C LYS A 349 -7.96 1.61 -1.48
N VAL A 350 -8.66 2.37 -2.33
CA VAL A 350 -8.25 2.61 -3.72
C VAL A 350 -6.80 3.09 -3.85
N PRO A 351 -6.28 4.05 -3.04
CA PRO A 351 -4.87 4.44 -3.17
C PRO A 351 -3.90 3.27 -2.98
N GLN A 352 -4.22 2.35 -2.08
CA GLN A 352 -3.40 1.17 -1.82
C GLN A 352 -3.38 0.22 -3.01
N LEU A 353 -4.55 -0.02 -3.62
CA LEU A 353 -4.69 -0.87 -4.81
C LEU A 353 -4.05 -0.22 -6.03
N TRP A 354 -4.27 1.08 -6.22
CA TRP A 354 -3.76 1.87 -7.33
C TRP A 354 -2.24 1.85 -7.36
N PHE A 355 -1.55 2.24 -6.28
CA PHE A 355 -0.08 2.24 -6.22
C PHE A 355 0.54 0.84 -6.27
N GLY A 356 -0.21 -0.21 -5.92
CA GLY A 356 0.25 -1.60 -6.07
C GLY A 356 -0.08 -2.22 -7.43
N ARG A 357 -0.86 -1.52 -8.27
CA ARG A 357 -1.53 -2.10 -9.44
C ARG A 357 -2.20 -3.45 -9.08
N THR A 358 -2.88 -3.48 -7.94
CA THR A 358 -3.50 -4.68 -7.36
C THR A 358 -4.95 -4.77 -7.82
N PRO A 359 -5.29 -5.72 -8.71
CA PRO A 359 -6.61 -5.79 -9.33
C PRO A 359 -7.68 -6.42 -8.44
N TRP A 360 -7.33 -7.21 -7.41
CA TRP A 360 -8.35 -7.86 -6.58
C TRP A 360 -8.41 -7.27 -5.18
N LEU A 361 -9.63 -6.99 -4.70
CA LEU A 361 -9.91 -6.70 -3.30
C LEU A 361 -10.82 -7.80 -2.72
N ILE A 362 -10.33 -8.47 -1.69
CA ILE A 362 -11.08 -9.45 -0.92
C ILE A 362 -11.45 -8.81 0.42
N ALA A 363 -12.73 -8.50 0.59
CA ALA A 363 -13.23 -7.79 1.75
C ALA A 363 -14.16 -8.68 2.58
N ALA A 364 -13.79 -8.95 3.83
CA ALA A 364 -14.55 -9.81 4.73
C ALA A 364 -15.20 -9.02 5.87
N ARG A 365 -16.50 -9.19 6.03
CA ARG A 365 -17.27 -8.59 7.12
C ARG A 365 -17.22 -9.51 8.34
N HIS A 366 -17.10 -8.92 9.52
CA HIS A 366 -17.14 -9.66 10.77
C HIS A 366 -17.84 -8.93 11.90
N ASN A 367 -18.40 -9.70 12.82
CA ASN A 367 -18.84 -9.25 14.13
C ASN A 367 -18.05 -9.98 15.21
N ASN A 368 -17.13 -9.27 15.86
CA ASN A 368 -16.28 -9.80 16.94
C ASN A 368 -15.62 -11.16 16.61
N GLY A 369 -14.98 -11.24 15.43
CA GLY A 369 -14.27 -12.44 14.97
C GLY A 369 -15.12 -13.46 14.23
N THR A 370 -16.45 -13.36 14.27
CA THR A 370 -17.34 -14.16 13.42
C THR A 370 -17.49 -13.51 12.07
N PHE A 371 -16.90 -14.12 11.05
CA PHE A 371 -17.01 -13.73 9.65
C PHE A 371 -18.20 -14.43 9.02
N ASP A 372 -19.08 -13.66 8.40
CA ASP A 372 -20.35 -14.11 7.83
C ASP A 372 -20.50 -13.74 6.35
N GLU A 373 -19.66 -12.85 5.83
CA GLU A 373 -19.70 -12.41 4.43
C GLU A 373 -18.30 -12.11 3.90
N ILE A 374 -18.02 -12.54 2.67
CA ILE A 374 -16.81 -12.20 1.91
C ILE A 374 -17.24 -11.68 0.54
N ASN A 375 -16.79 -10.47 0.20
CA ASN A 375 -16.92 -9.89 -1.12
C ASN A 375 -15.57 -9.90 -1.83
N ILE A 376 -15.51 -10.54 -3.00
CA ILE A 376 -14.33 -10.53 -3.87
C ILE A 376 -14.64 -9.64 -5.07
N SER A 377 -13.93 -8.52 -5.17
CA SER A 377 -14.14 -7.51 -6.19
C SER A 377 -12.94 -7.42 -7.13
N HIS A 378 -13.19 -7.55 -8.43
CA HIS A 378 -12.23 -7.20 -9.46
C HIS A 378 -12.26 -5.69 -9.72
N ILE A 379 -11.17 -5.01 -9.41
CA ILE A 379 -10.94 -3.60 -9.69
C ILE A 379 -10.52 -3.46 -11.15
N LYS A 380 -11.52 -3.28 -12.01
CA LYS A 380 -11.30 -3.03 -13.41
C LYS A 380 -10.59 -1.68 -13.65
N PRO A 381 -9.86 -1.51 -14.77
CA PRO A 381 -9.13 -0.29 -15.09
C PRO A 381 -9.97 1.00 -15.01
N GLU A 382 -11.24 0.96 -15.41
CA GLU A 382 -12.16 2.09 -15.34
C GLU A 382 -12.32 2.66 -13.92
N HIS A 383 -12.29 1.82 -12.89
CA HIS A 383 -12.36 2.28 -11.49
C HIS A 383 -11.12 3.07 -11.09
N PHE A 384 -9.94 2.73 -11.63
CA PHE A 384 -8.73 3.53 -11.43
C PHE A 384 -8.79 4.84 -12.20
N ILE A 385 -9.33 4.84 -13.43
CA ILE A 385 -9.49 6.05 -14.24
C ILE A 385 -10.44 7.05 -13.54
N ASP A 386 -11.59 6.60 -13.06
CA ASP A 386 -12.55 7.46 -12.35
C ASP A 386 -11.92 8.07 -11.08
N TRP A 387 -11.16 7.26 -10.34
CA TRP A 387 -10.43 7.73 -9.16
C TRP A 387 -9.31 8.71 -9.54
N GLU A 388 -8.57 8.45 -10.61
CA GLU A 388 -7.55 9.36 -11.13
C GLU A 388 -8.15 10.71 -11.50
N ILE A 389 -9.27 10.74 -12.22
CA ILE A 389 -9.98 11.97 -12.58
C ILE A 389 -10.36 12.74 -11.32
N GLN A 390 -10.93 12.06 -10.32
CA GLN A 390 -11.32 12.67 -9.06
C GLN A 390 -10.14 13.27 -8.28
N TYR A 391 -8.96 12.62 -8.32
CA TYR A 391 -7.80 13.01 -7.51
C TYR A 391 -6.63 13.57 -8.31
N GLN A 392 -6.83 13.95 -9.58
CA GLN A 392 -5.74 14.39 -10.47
C GLN A 392 -4.92 15.54 -9.88
N ASP A 393 -5.58 16.57 -9.33
CA ASP A 393 -4.88 17.70 -8.72
C ASP A 393 -3.93 17.24 -7.59
N SER A 394 -4.40 16.35 -6.72
CA SER A 394 -3.58 15.81 -5.62
C SER A 394 -2.47 14.89 -6.12
N LEU A 395 -2.72 14.08 -7.15
CA LEU A 395 -1.72 13.21 -7.77
C LEU A 395 -0.60 14.02 -8.43
N ARG A 396 -0.95 15.08 -9.17
CA ARG A 396 -0.02 16.01 -9.81
C ARG A 396 0.77 16.84 -8.80
N LYS A 397 0.14 17.24 -7.69
CA LYS A 397 0.85 17.85 -6.54
C LYS A 397 1.85 16.89 -5.90
N MET A 398 1.51 15.60 -5.81
CA MET A 398 2.43 14.59 -5.28
C MET A 398 3.67 14.42 -6.17
N VAL A 399 3.50 14.45 -7.50
CA VAL A 399 4.64 14.50 -8.45
C VAL A 399 5.52 15.72 -8.14
N ALA A 400 4.92 16.90 -8.02
CA ALA A 400 5.66 18.13 -7.68
C ALA A 400 6.37 18.05 -6.31
N VAL A 401 5.77 17.40 -5.31
CA VAL A 401 6.42 17.15 -4.01
C VAL A 401 7.67 16.29 -4.20
N ILE A 402 7.57 15.20 -4.96
CA ILE A 402 8.71 14.29 -5.17
C ILE A 402 9.85 15.00 -5.91
N ILE A 403 9.54 15.78 -6.95
CA ILE A 403 10.51 16.61 -7.67
C ILE A 403 11.19 17.60 -6.70
N LYS A 404 10.42 18.34 -5.90
CA LYS A 404 11.00 19.28 -4.93
C LYS A 404 11.88 18.60 -3.89
N LEU A 405 11.50 17.41 -3.41
CA LEU A 405 12.32 16.65 -2.47
C LEU A 405 13.64 16.24 -3.12
N ARG A 406 13.61 15.78 -4.38
CA ARG A 406 14.81 15.48 -5.17
C ARG A 406 15.71 16.70 -5.32
N ASP A 407 15.18 17.84 -5.75
CA ASP A 407 15.92 19.10 -5.91
C ASP A 407 16.64 19.52 -4.61
N ILE A 408 15.99 19.35 -3.45
CA ILE A 408 16.57 19.69 -2.16
C ILE A 408 17.76 18.79 -1.84
N VAL A 409 17.65 17.49 -2.12
CA VAL A 409 18.75 16.52 -1.88
C VAL A 409 19.91 16.77 -2.85
N GLU A 410 19.63 17.07 -4.12
CA GLU A 410 20.64 17.45 -5.12
C GLU A 410 21.39 18.73 -4.72
N LYS A 411 20.67 19.77 -4.26
CA LYS A 411 21.28 21.00 -3.70
C LYS A 411 22.12 20.73 -2.46
N ASN A 412 21.80 19.67 -1.72
CA ASN A 412 22.61 19.16 -0.61
C ASN A 412 23.71 18.17 -1.05
N LYS A 413 24.18 18.28 -2.30
CA LYS A 413 25.25 17.46 -2.89
C LYS A 413 24.94 15.96 -2.94
N GLY A 414 23.66 15.58 -2.91
CA GLY A 414 23.24 14.17 -2.90
C GLY A 414 23.38 13.46 -1.55
N LEU A 415 23.84 14.16 -0.51
CA LEU A 415 24.07 13.58 0.82
C LEU A 415 22.75 13.21 1.50
N HIS A 416 22.83 12.26 2.45
CA HIS A 416 21.67 11.75 3.17
C HIS A 416 20.87 12.87 3.89
N CYS A 417 19.61 12.98 3.52
CA CYS A 417 18.66 13.96 4.06
C CYS A 417 17.49 13.27 4.77
N ILE A 418 16.81 14.01 5.63
CA ILE A 418 15.64 13.55 6.38
C ILE A 418 14.49 14.52 6.12
N ALA A 419 13.38 14.02 5.58
CA ALA A 419 12.16 14.80 5.42
C ALA A 419 11.14 14.44 6.50
N ILE A 420 10.61 15.45 7.18
CA ILE A 420 9.65 15.32 8.28
C ILE A 420 8.40 16.12 7.95
N PHE A 421 7.25 15.49 8.18
CA PHE A 421 5.95 16.15 8.23
C PHE A 421 5.35 15.95 9.61
N GLU A 422 5.03 17.04 10.31
CA GLU A 422 4.34 17.00 11.58
C GLU A 422 2.87 17.44 11.43
N LYS A 423 1.94 16.56 11.77
CA LYS A 423 0.49 16.82 11.63
C LYS A 423 0.03 18.03 12.45
N LYS A 424 0.71 18.32 13.56
CA LYS A 424 0.37 19.45 14.44
C LYS A 424 0.95 20.78 13.96
N GLN A 425 2.06 20.76 13.20
CA GLN A 425 2.72 21.97 12.71
C GLN A 425 1.81 22.79 11.78
N ARG A 426 1.94 24.11 11.87
CA ARG A 426 1.33 25.11 10.98
C ARG A 426 2.42 26.13 10.57
N PRO A 427 2.52 26.54 9.30
CA PRO A 427 1.78 26.03 8.14
C PRO A 427 2.05 24.53 7.88
N LYS A 428 1.24 23.92 7.01
CA LYS A 428 1.40 22.51 6.63
C LYS A 428 2.59 22.39 5.69
N VAL A 429 3.66 21.76 6.17
CA VAL A 429 4.95 21.75 5.48
C VAL A 429 5.67 20.42 5.69
N ILE A 430 6.31 19.92 4.65
CA ILE A 430 7.37 18.92 4.78
C ILE A 430 8.68 19.71 4.91
N THR A 431 9.38 19.54 6.02
CA THR A 431 10.69 20.17 6.23
C THR A 431 11.78 19.13 6.04
N VAL A 432 12.82 19.51 5.29
CA VAL A 432 13.98 18.65 5.00
C VAL A 432 15.18 19.16 5.78
N TYR A 433 15.90 18.23 6.39
CA TYR A 433 17.09 18.46 7.20
C TYR A 433 18.25 17.61 6.69
N ALA A 434 19.48 18.06 6.92
CA ALA A 434 20.65 17.19 6.78
C ALA A 434 20.63 16.10 7.85
N SER A 435 21.16 14.91 7.52
CA SER A 435 21.36 13.86 8.52
C SER A 435 22.68 14.03 9.25
N SER A 436 22.73 13.60 10.52
CA SER A 436 23.97 13.43 11.29
C SER A 436 24.88 12.31 10.77
N SER A 437 24.44 11.58 9.74
CA SER A 437 25.21 10.55 9.05
C SER A 437 25.13 10.80 7.54
N PRO A 438 25.81 11.85 7.03
CA PRO A 438 25.67 12.32 5.64
C PRO A 438 26.16 11.29 4.62
N GLU A 439 27.15 10.48 4.98
CA GLU A 439 27.78 9.45 4.13
C GLU A 439 26.99 8.11 4.12
N ARG A 440 25.85 8.02 4.80
CA ARG A 440 25.03 6.80 4.74
C ARG A 440 24.41 6.68 3.35
N GLU A 441 24.67 5.56 2.68
CA GLU A 441 24.06 5.20 1.40
C GLU A 441 22.79 4.35 1.58
N PRO A 442 21.86 4.34 0.61
CA PRO A 442 20.66 3.51 0.67
C PRO A 442 20.92 2.02 0.38
N LEU A 443 22.11 1.71 -0.17
CA LEU A 443 22.52 0.38 -0.63
C LEU A 443 24.03 0.18 -0.38
N PRO A 444 24.51 -1.07 -0.29
CA PRO A 444 25.93 -1.38 -0.39
C PRO A 444 26.54 -0.90 -1.72
N LYS A 445 27.77 -0.36 -1.68
CA LYS A 445 28.50 0.14 -2.87
C LYS A 445 28.54 -0.83 -4.05
N GLY A 446 28.78 -2.12 -3.78
CA GLY A 446 28.84 -3.14 -4.83
C GLY A 446 27.50 -3.31 -5.58
N LEU A 447 26.36 -3.03 -4.94
CA LEU A 447 25.07 -3.01 -5.64
C LEU A 447 24.88 -1.72 -6.44
N ILE A 448 25.36 -0.59 -5.95
CA ILE A 448 25.34 0.68 -6.69
C ILE A 448 26.18 0.55 -7.97
N GLU A 449 27.42 0.08 -7.85
CA GLU A 449 28.30 -0.19 -9.00
C GLU A 449 27.69 -1.23 -9.94
N HIS A 450 27.02 -2.24 -9.38
CA HIS A 450 26.36 -3.25 -10.20
C HIS A 450 25.22 -2.67 -11.01
N PHE A 451 24.38 -1.76 -10.50
CA PHE A 451 23.09 -1.38 -11.11
C PHE A 451 23.03 -0.01 -11.82
N TRP A 452 23.99 0.87 -11.56
CA TRP A 452 24.15 2.13 -12.30
C TRP A 452 25.43 2.08 -13.12
N ALA A 453 25.38 2.58 -14.35
CA ALA A 453 26.58 2.76 -15.15
C ALA A 453 27.56 3.71 -14.43
N SER A 454 28.86 3.49 -14.63
CA SER A 454 29.92 4.31 -14.03
C SER A 454 29.87 5.74 -14.52
#